data_AF-A0A818H8R7-F1
#
_entry.id   AF-A0A818H8R7-F1
#
_cell.length_a   1.000
_cell.length_b   1.000
_cell.length_c   1.000
_cell.angle_alpha   90.00
_cell.angle_beta   90.00
_cell.angle_gamma   90.00
#
_symmetry.space_group_name_H-M   'P 1'
#
loop_
_entity.id
_entity.type
_entity.pdbx_description
1 polymer ?
#
loop_
_entity_poly.entity_id
_entity_poly.type
_entity_poly.pdbx_seq_one_letter_code
_entity_poly.pdbx_strand_id
1 'polypeptide(L)'
;MGNSTSIGARVVSVLIIILGIIHLAVGIGIVVRYRQYGDVFRQAIGVSSYNIFIGIFAIIVGIMGFIAISLRRVTLCRVVAIISAVLGVFALVSLIVAMVMGAQAINFIRGRLSYHISAYVEDQNSINIMDAAQTNFRCCGENFWLDWGRSQLGSTATTGTSGSIGTGTGTSTYTD
;
A
#
# COMPACT_ATOMS: atom_id res chain seq x y z
N MET A 1 43.59 10.33 -0.45
CA MET A 1 42.63 9.35 0.12
C MET A 1 43.21 7.97 -0.13
N GLY A 2 43.61 7.24 0.92
CA GLY A 2 44.21 5.91 0.77
C GLY A 2 43.23 4.90 0.16
N ASN A 3 43.74 3.88 -0.54
CA ASN A 3 42.94 2.91 -1.29
C ASN A 3 41.76 2.34 -0.47
N SER A 4 41.95 2.08 0.83
CA SER A 4 40.92 1.56 1.74
C SER A 4 39.70 2.49 1.90
N THR A 5 39.89 3.81 1.99
CA THR A 5 38.79 4.78 2.10
C THR A 5 37.94 4.88 0.83
N SER A 6 38.55 4.66 -0.34
CA SER A 6 37.85 4.70 -1.62
C SER A 6 36.96 3.47 -1.86
N ILE A 7 37.39 2.31 -1.35
CA ILE A 7 36.63 1.05 -1.43
C ILE A 7 35.37 1.15 -0.57
N GLY A 8 35.49 1.64 0.68
CA GLY A 8 34.35 1.81 1.57
C GLY A 8 33.26 2.71 0.99
N ALA A 9 33.62 3.84 0.38
CA ALA A 9 32.66 4.76 -0.22
C ALA A 9 31.90 4.13 -1.42
N ARG A 10 32.56 3.24 -2.19
CA ARG A 10 31.92 2.51 -3.30
C ARG A 10 30.91 1.49 -2.77
N VAL A 11 31.26 0.77 -1.70
CA VAL A 11 30.35 -0.18 -1.04
C VAL A 11 29.09 0.55 -0.54
N VAL A 12 29.25 1.70 0.13
CA VAL A 12 28.11 2.50 0.60
C VAL A 12 27.20 2.92 -0.56
N SER A 13 27.78 3.36 -1.69
CA SER A 13 27.00 3.73 -2.88
C SER A 13 26.20 2.54 -3.43
N VAL A 14 26.78 1.34 -3.46
CA VAL A 14 26.09 0.11 -3.89
C VAL A 14 24.96 -0.26 -2.92
N LEU A 15 25.19 -0.15 -1.61
CA LEU A 15 24.15 -0.40 -0.61
C LEU A 15 22.96 0.55 -0.76
N ILE A 16 23.20 1.82 -1.04
CA ILE A 16 22.14 2.82 -1.30
C ILE A 16 21.31 2.41 -2.53
N ILE A 17 21.95 1.94 -3.61
CA ILE A 17 21.25 1.45 -4.80
C ILE A 17 20.37 0.25 -4.45
N ILE A 18 20.90 -0.73 -3.72
CA ILE A 18 20.14 -1.92 -3.30
C ILE A 18 18.93 -1.51 -2.45
N LEU A 19 19.11 -0.62 -1.49
CA LEU A 19 18.01 -0.08 -0.67
C LEU A 19 16.97 0.64 -1.52
N GLY A 20 17.39 1.39 -2.55
CA GLY A 20 16.49 2.04 -3.50
C GLY A 20 15.66 1.04 -4.32
N ILE A 21 16.29 -0.05 -4.78
CA ILE A 21 15.61 -1.14 -5.49
C ILE A 21 14.57 -1.82 -4.58
N ILE A 22 14.91 -2.06 -3.31
CA ILE A 22 13.98 -2.64 -2.33
C ILE A 22 12.77 -1.72 -2.13
N HIS A 23 12.99 -0.42 -1.93
CA HIS A 23 11.89 0.56 -1.80
C HIS A 23 11.00 0.59 -3.05
N LEU A 24 11.61 0.53 -4.23
CA LEU A 24 10.89 0.49 -5.49
C LEU A 24 10.05 -0.79 -5.63
N ALA A 25 10.62 -1.95 -5.30
CA ALA A 25 9.94 -3.24 -5.38
C ALA A 25 8.74 -3.31 -4.42
N VAL A 26 8.93 -2.89 -3.16
CA VAL A 26 7.84 -2.83 -2.16
C VAL A 26 6.77 -1.82 -2.62
N GLY A 27 7.20 -0.65 -3.07
CA GLY A 27 6.33 0.42 -3.55
C GLY A 27 5.42 -0.02 -4.70
N ILE A 28 5.99 -0.66 -5.72
CA ILE A 28 5.25 -1.18 -6.87
C ILE A 28 4.38 -2.36 -6.45
N GLY A 29 4.89 -3.27 -5.62
CA GLY A 29 4.17 -4.47 -5.17
C GLY A 29 2.85 -4.14 -4.47
N ILE A 30 2.86 -3.19 -3.54
CA ILE A 30 1.66 -2.73 -2.84
C ILE A 30 0.68 -2.09 -3.83
N VAL A 31 1.17 -1.20 -4.71
CA VAL A 31 0.33 -0.55 -5.70
C VAL A 31 -0.36 -1.59 -6.57
N VAL A 32 0.38 -2.50 -7.20
CA VAL A 32 -0.17 -3.54 -8.08
C VAL A 32 -1.19 -4.41 -7.35
N ARG A 33 -0.91 -4.83 -6.11
CA ARG A 33 -1.79 -5.73 -5.35
C ARG A 33 -3.12 -5.07 -4.98
N TYR A 34 -3.10 -3.80 -4.58
CA TYR A 34 -4.27 -3.11 -4.03
C TYR A 34 -4.94 -2.13 -4.99
N ARG A 35 -4.44 -1.95 -6.22
CA ARG A 35 -5.05 -1.05 -7.24
C ARG A 35 -6.55 -1.26 -7.42
N GLN A 36 -7.00 -2.51 -7.43
CA GLN A 36 -8.42 -2.87 -7.61
C GLN A 36 -9.33 -2.45 -6.44
N TYR A 37 -8.76 -2.22 -5.26
CA TYR A 37 -9.46 -1.80 -4.04
C TYR A 37 -9.14 -0.35 -3.70
N GLY A 38 -8.95 0.49 -4.73
CA GLY A 38 -8.31 1.79 -4.62
C GLY A 38 -8.91 2.73 -3.58
N ASP A 39 -10.21 2.64 -3.30
CA ASP A 39 -10.88 3.49 -2.30
C ASP A 39 -10.69 2.98 -0.86
N VAL A 40 -10.81 1.66 -0.65
CA VAL A 40 -10.59 1.02 0.66
C VAL A 40 -9.13 1.14 1.11
N PHE A 41 -8.18 0.90 0.21
CA PHE A 41 -6.74 0.92 0.50
C PHE A 41 -6.05 2.21 0.05
N ARG A 42 -6.81 3.30 -0.18
CA ARG A 42 -6.30 4.55 -0.73
C ARG A 42 -5.07 5.09 -0.01
N GLN A 43 -5.10 5.05 1.32
CA GLN A 43 -3.99 5.55 2.15
C GLN A 43 -2.73 4.69 2.01
N ALA A 44 -2.88 3.36 1.97
CA ALA A 44 -1.76 2.45 1.77
C ALA A 44 -1.13 2.64 0.38
N ILE A 45 -1.96 2.82 -0.66
CA ILE A 45 -1.50 3.13 -2.03
C ILE A 45 -0.78 4.49 -2.07
N GLY A 46 -1.28 5.49 -1.34
CA GLY A 46 -0.66 6.81 -1.23
C GLY A 46 0.74 6.76 -0.61
N VAL A 47 0.88 6.09 0.54
CA VAL A 47 2.19 5.90 1.20
C VAL A 47 3.14 5.07 0.33
N SER A 48 2.62 4.07 -0.38
CA SER A 48 3.41 3.30 -1.33
C SER A 48 3.95 4.14 -2.49
N SER A 49 3.16 5.08 -2.98
CA SER A 49 3.58 5.99 -4.06
C SER A 49 4.76 6.86 -3.64
N TYR A 50 4.78 7.32 -2.38
CA TYR A 50 5.92 8.05 -1.82
C TYR A 50 7.19 7.17 -1.76
N ASN A 51 7.08 5.90 -1.38
CA ASN A 51 8.21 4.96 -1.37
C ASN A 51 8.82 4.72 -2.75
N ILE A 52 8.02 4.75 -3.81
CA ILE A 52 8.51 4.68 -5.21
C ILE A 52 9.42 5.86 -5.50
N PHE A 53 9.03 7.09 -5.14
CA PHE A 53 9.86 8.27 -5.37
C PHE A 53 11.19 8.18 -4.63
N ILE A 54 11.18 7.83 -3.33
CA ILE A 54 12.42 7.64 -2.56
C ILE A 54 13.32 6.61 -3.22
N GLY A 55 12.76 5.48 -3.66
CA GLY A 55 13.52 4.42 -4.34
C GLY A 55 14.23 4.91 -5.59
N ILE A 56 13.53 5.66 -6.45
CA ILE A 56 14.10 6.25 -7.67
C ILE A 56 15.23 7.23 -7.34
N PHE A 57 15.00 8.16 -6.40
CA PHE A 57 16.01 9.13 -5.99
C PHE A 57 17.24 8.46 -5.36
N ALA A 58 17.05 7.41 -4.56
CA ALA A 58 18.15 6.65 -3.96
C ALA A 58 19.02 5.98 -5.04
N ILE A 59 18.42 5.40 -6.09
CA ILE A 59 19.16 4.80 -7.21
C ILE A 59 19.98 5.87 -7.95
N ILE A 60 19.37 7.02 -8.27
CA ILE A 60 20.06 8.12 -8.96
C ILE A 60 21.25 8.62 -8.13
N VAL A 61 21.04 8.88 -6.84
CA VAL A 61 22.08 9.38 -5.93
C VAL A 61 23.18 8.34 -5.72
N GLY A 62 22.85 7.05 -5.68
CA GLY A 62 23.82 5.96 -5.63
C GLY A 62 24.71 5.91 -6.87
N ILE A 63 24.14 6.05 -8.07
CA ILE A 63 24.90 6.12 -9.34
C ILE A 63 25.78 7.38 -9.34
N MET A 64 25.24 8.54 -8.95
CA MET A 64 26.02 9.78 -8.83
C MET A 64 27.18 9.62 -7.83
N GLY A 65 26.99 8.90 -6.73
CA GLY A 65 28.05 8.58 -5.76
C GLY A 65 29.17 7.76 -6.37
N PHE A 66 28.83 6.74 -7.15
CA PHE A 66 29.82 5.94 -7.87
C PHE A 66 30.63 6.77 -8.86
N ILE A 67 29.97 7.66 -9.61
CA ILE A 67 30.63 8.58 -10.56
C ILE A 67 31.51 9.59 -9.80
N ALA A 68 31.03 10.16 -8.70
CA ALA A 68 31.76 11.12 -7.86
C ALA A 68 33.11 10.57 -7.39
N ILE A 69 33.08 9.34 -6.87
CA ILE A 69 34.25 8.64 -6.36
C ILE A 69 35.20 8.30 -7.50
N SER A 70 34.67 7.88 -8.65
CA SER A 70 35.47 7.52 -9.83
C SER A 70 36.21 8.73 -10.42
N LEU A 71 35.56 9.90 -10.44
CA LEU A 71 36.16 11.15 -10.90
C LEU A 71 37.08 11.81 -9.84
N ARG A 72 37.18 11.24 -8.63
CA ARG A 72 37.95 11.77 -7.49
C ARG A 72 37.64 13.25 -7.17
N ARG A 73 36.43 13.72 -7.49
CA ARG A 73 36.00 15.11 -7.25
C ARG A 73 35.45 15.24 -5.84
N VAL A 74 36.29 15.72 -4.91
CA VAL A 74 35.95 15.84 -3.48
C VAL A 74 34.70 16.68 -3.20
N THR A 75 34.49 17.76 -3.95
CA THR A 75 33.30 18.62 -3.81
C THR A 75 32.02 17.86 -4.18
N LEU A 76 32.06 17.08 -5.26
CA LEU A 76 30.92 16.28 -5.72
C LEU A 76 30.63 15.14 -4.74
N CYS A 77 31.67 14.49 -4.19
CA CYS A 77 31.51 13.50 -3.12
C CYS A 77 30.85 14.08 -1.87
N ARG A 78 31.21 15.32 -1.45
CA ARG A 78 30.59 15.98 -0.29
C ARG A 78 29.11 16.25 -0.53
N VAL A 79 28.75 16.80 -1.69
CA VAL A 79 27.35 17.07 -2.05
C VAL A 79 26.53 15.79 -2.07
N VAL A 80 27.03 14.74 -2.73
CA VAL A 80 26.36 13.44 -2.77
C VAL A 80 26.19 12.84 -1.38
N ALA A 81 27.21 12.95 -0.51
CA ALA A 81 27.13 12.43 0.86
C ALA A 81 26.08 13.15 1.72
N ILE A 82 25.92 14.46 1.55
CA ILE A 82 24.88 15.23 2.27
C ILE A 82 23.49 14.82 1.77
N ILE A 83 23.30 14.76 0.45
CA ILE A 83 22.01 14.37 -0.16
C ILE A 83 21.64 12.93 0.22
N SER A 84 22.61 12.00 0.19
CA SER A 84 22.36 10.61 0.56
C SER A 84 22.04 10.44 2.04
N ALA A 85 22.64 11.23 2.94
CA ALA A 85 22.29 11.24 4.35
C ALA A 85 20.83 11.68 4.56
N VAL A 86 20.40 12.76 3.89
CA VAL A 86 19.01 13.24 3.95
C VAL A 86 18.03 12.20 3.40
N LEU A 87 18.34 11.59 2.24
CA LEU A 87 17.53 10.50 1.68
C LEU A 87 17.47 9.28 2.60
N GLY A 88 18.57 8.97 3.30
CA GLY A 88 18.62 7.90 4.29
C GLY A 88 17.63 8.13 5.44
N VAL A 89 17.51 9.37 5.92
CA VAL A 89 16.50 9.72 6.94
C VAL A 89 15.09 9.49 6.42
N PHE A 90 14.78 9.94 5.20
CA PHE A 90 13.46 9.70 4.61
C PHE A 90 13.15 8.21 4.42
N ALA A 91 14.13 7.41 3.98
CA ALA A 91 13.98 5.97 3.86
C ALA A 91 13.72 5.28 5.22
N LEU A 92 14.38 5.72 6.29
CA LEU A 92 14.11 5.23 7.65
C LEU A 92 12.71 5.61 8.13
N VAL A 93 12.28 6.85 7.88
CA VAL A 93 10.92 7.30 8.20
C VAL A 93 9.89 6.45 7.46
N SER A 94 10.11 6.17 6.18
CA SER A 94 9.25 5.29 5.39
C SER A 94 9.10 3.89 6.00
N LEU A 95 10.21 3.31 6.48
CA LEU A 95 10.17 2.02 7.17
C LEU A 95 9.34 2.08 8.45
N ILE A 96 9.51 3.12 9.26
CA ILE A 96 8.74 3.33 10.49
C ILE A 96 7.25 3.51 10.16
N VAL A 97 6.93 4.33 9.15
CA VAL A 97 5.56 4.54 8.69
C VAL A 97 4.93 3.22 8.24
N ALA A 98 5.66 2.38 7.51
CA ALA A 98 5.16 1.06 7.10
C ALA A 98 4.79 0.18 8.32
N MET A 99 5.62 0.20 9.37
CA MET A 99 5.36 -0.54 10.61
C MET A 99 4.13 -0.01 11.35
N VAL A 100 4.02 1.32 11.50
CA VAL A 100 2.91 1.98 12.21
C VAL A 100 1.60 1.86 11.44
N MET A 101 1.65 1.97 10.12
CA MET A 101 0.48 1.79 9.27
C MET A 101 -0.13 0.41 9.45
N GLY A 102 0.64 -0.65 9.75
CA GLY A 102 0.04 -1.94 10.08
C GLY A 102 -0.98 -1.86 11.23
N ALA A 103 -0.65 -1.12 12.29
CA ALA A 103 -1.52 -0.95 13.45
C ALA A 103 -2.71 0.01 13.17
N GLN A 104 -2.47 1.10 12.46
CA GLN A 104 -3.52 2.10 12.18
C GLN A 104 -4.39 1.77 10.97
N ALA A 105 -3.89 1.00 10.01
CA ALA A 105 -4.58 0.67 8.77
C ALA A 105 -5.89 -0.07 9.02
N ILE A 106 -5.95 -0.87 10.09
CA ILE A 106 -7.19 -1.58 10.47
C ILE A 106 -8.33 -0.59 10.67
N ASN A 107 -8.10 0.51 11.40
CA ASN A 107 -9.15 1.51 11.66
C ASN A 107 -9.54 2.29 10.40
N PHE A 108 -8.57 2.64 9.57
CA PHE A 108 -8.83 3.33 8.30
C PHE A 108 -9.61 2.46 7.31
N ILE A 109 -9.21 1.19 7.18
CA ILE A 109 -9.88 0.21 6.33
C ILE A 109 -11.31 -0.03 6.84
N ARG A 110 -11.49 -0.23 8.15
CA ARG A 110 -12.82 -0.40 8.76
C ARG A 110 -13.76 0.76 8.45
N GLY A 111 -13.31 2.00 8.63
CA GLY A 111 -14.12 3.18 8.32
C GLY A 111 -14.54 3.26 6.84
N ARG A 112 -13.64 2.89 5.92
CA ARG A 112 -13.97 2.84 4.48
C ARG A 112 -14.89 1.67 4.15
N LEU A 113 -14.68 0.53 4.77
CA LEU A 113 -15.49 -0.66 4.56
C LEU A 113 -16.93 -0.44 5.05
N SER A 114 -17.11 0.20 6.20
CA SER A 114 -18.42 0.62 6.71
C SER A 114 -19.18 1.52 5.72
N TYR A 115 -18.48 2.48 5.11
CA TYR A 115 -19.04 3.32 4.05
C TYR A 115 -19.52 2.49 2.85
N HIS A 116 -18.68 1.60 2.33
CA HIS A 116 -19.06 0.75 1.19
C HIS A 116 -20.18 -0.25 1.50
N ILE A 117 -20.31 -0.71 2.76
CA ILE A 117 -21.47 -1.52 3.19
C ILE A 117 -22.74 -0.67 3.12
N SER A 118 -22.72 0.57 3.64
CA SER A 118 -23.89 1.45 3.64
C SER A 118 -24.31 1.88 2.23
N ALA A 119 -23.35 2.13 1.34
CA ALA A 119 -23.58 2.56 -0.04
C ALA A 119 -23.73 1.38 -1.02
N TYR A 120 -23.72 0.14 -0.54
CA TYR A 120 -23.66 -1.05 -1.40
C TYR A 120 -24.82 -1.13 -2.41
N VAL A 121 -26.03 -0.76 -2.02
CA VAL A 121 -27.21 -0.83 -2.91
C VAL A 121 -27.27 0.34 -3.89
N GLU A 122 -26.68 1.48 -3.53
CA GLU A 122 -26.80 2.73 -4.29
C GLU A 122 -25.65 2.92 -5.29
N ASP A 123 -24.47 2.35 -5.01
CA ASP A 123 -23.25 2.56 -5.80
C ASP A 123 -22.70 1.26 -6.37
N GLN A 124 -22.72 1.15 -7.71
CA GLN A 124 -22.16 0.01 -8.44
C GLN A 124 -20.66 -0.20 -8.16
N ASN A 125 -19.92 0.88 -7.87
CA ASN A 125 -18.51 0.77 -7.53
C ASN A 125 -18.32 0.11 -6.16
N SER A 126 -19.18 0.44 -5.18
CA SER A 126 -19.21 -0.21 -3.87
C SER A 126 -19.58 -1.69 -3.96
N ILE A 127 -20.49 -2.09 -4.86
CA ILE A 127 -20.79 -3.50 -5.16
C ILE A 127 -19.52 -4.22 -5.64
N ASN A 128 -18.91 -3.71 -6.71
CA ASN A 128 -17.77 -4.36 -7.34
C ASN A 128 -16.57 -4.50 -6.39
N ILE A 129 -16.27 -3.46 -5.61
CA ILE A 129 -15.15 -3.46 -4.67
C ILE A 129 -15.42 -4.42 -3.51
N MET A 130 -16.64 -4.41 -2.95
CA MET A 130 -17.00 -5.24 -1.80
C MET A 130 -17.05 -6.72 -2.18
N ASP A 131 -17.69 -7.07 -3.30
CA ASP A 131 -17.76 -8.46 -3.79
C ASP A 131 -16.37 -9.02 -4.11
N ALA A 132 -15.52 -8.21 -4.75
CA ALA A 132 -14.14 -8.58 -5.01
C ALA A 132 -13.37 -8.80 -3.69
N ALA A 133 -13.53 -7.91 -2.70
CA ALA A 133 -12.86 -8.06 -1.42
C ALA A 133 -13.33 -9.30 -0.68
N GLN A 134 -14.64 -9.52 -0.56
CA GLN A 134 -15.22 -10.66 0.14
C GLN A 134 -14.86 -11.99 -0.53
N THR A 135 -14.87 -12.06 -1.85
CA THR A 135 -14.46 -13.26 -2.60
C THR A 135 -12.96 -13.54 -2.44
N ASN A 136 -12.11 -12.52 -2.58
CA ASN A 136 -10.65 -12.71 -2.54
C ASN A 136 -10.11 -12.95 -1.11
N PHE A 137 -10.75 -12.39 -0.09
CA PHE A 137 -10.35 -12.55 1.32
C PHE A 137 -11.20 -13.58 2.09
N ARG A 138 -12.23 -14.17 1.45
CA ARG A 138 -13.16 -15.14 2.06
C ARG A 138 -13.76 -14.63 3.37
N CYS A 139 -14.19 -13.37 3.38
CA CYS A 139 -14.80 -12.69 4.52
C CYS A 139 -16.19 -12.14 4.17
N CYS A 140 -16.96 -11.71 5.17
CA CYS A 140 -18.30 -11.15 4.98
C CYS A 140 -18.55 -10.00 5.96
N GLY A 141 -18.85 -8.81 5.43
CA GLY A 141 -19.04 -7.60 6.22
C GLY A 141 -17.74 -6.97 6.72
N GLU A 142 -17.84 -6.04 7.68
CA GLU A 142 -16.69 -5.35 8.28
C GLU A 142 -16.10 -6.14 9.45
N ASN A 143 -16.97 -6.62 10.33
CA ASN A 143 -16.67 -7.41 11.51
C ASN A 143 -17.42 -8.76 11.47
N PHE A 144 -18.71 -8.73 11.11
CA PHE A 144 -19.56 -9.91 11.06
C PHE A 144 -20.57 -9.82 9.91
N TRP A 145 -21.13 -10.96 9.52
CA TRP A 145 -22.21 -11.03 8.51
C TRP A 145 -23.45 -10.19 8.89
N LEU A 146 -23.65 -9.89 10.18
CA LEU A 146 -24.73 -9.05 10.70
C LEU A 146 -24.60 -7.56 10.31
N ASP A 147 -23.41 -7.11 9.86
CA ASP A 147 -23.19 -5.71 9.47
C ASP A 147 -24.06 -5.31 8.26
N TRP A 148 -24.41 -6.29 7.44
CA TRP A 148 -25.34 -6.17 6.32
C TRP A 148 -26.79 -5.90 6.72
N GLY A 149 -27.18 -6.18 7.98
CA GLY A 149 -28.50 -5.81 8.49
C GLY A 149 -28.70 -4.30 8.64
N ARG A 150 -27.60 -3.52 8.66
CA ARG A 150 -27.64 -2.04 8.69
C ARG A 150 -27.63 -1.42 7.30
N SER A 151 -27.06 -2.11 6.31
CA SER A 151 -27.20 -1.71 4.92
C SER A 151 -28.62 -2.03 4.45
N GLN A 152 -29.19 -1.18 3.59
CA GLN A 152 -30.53 -1.40 3.02
C GLN A 152 -30.55 -2.53 1.98
N LEU A 153 -29.83 -3.63 2.23
CA LEU A 153 -29.88 -4.88 1.48
C LEU A 153 -31.29 -5.48 1.61
N GLY A 154 -32.22 -4.94 0.82
CA GLY A 154 -33.57 -5.47 0.72
C GLY A 154 -34.39 -5.35 1.99
N SER A 155 -34.51 -4.14 2.56
CA SER A 155 -35.80 -3.75 3.13
C SER A 155 -36.70 -3.24 2.01
N THR A 156 -37.02 -4.10 1.03
CA THR A 156 -38.32 -3.95 0.38
C THR A 156 -39.31 -4.34 1.46
N ALA A 157 -39.76 -3.35 2.24
CA ALA A 157 -40.98 -3.48 3.01
C ALA A 157 -42.03 -4.00 2.02
N THR A 158 -42.39 -5.27 2.19
CA THR A 158 -43.45 -5.89 1.43
C THR A 158 -44.74 -5.22 1.91
N THR A 159 -45.09 -4.09 1.31
CA THR A 159 -46.48 -3.64 1.33
C THR A 159 -47.23 -4.75 0.60
N GLY A 160 -48.04 -5.48 1.36
CA GLY A 160 -48.48 -6.82 1.01
C GLY A 160 -49.02 -6.96 -0.41
N THR A 161 -48.40 -7.86 -1.16
CA THR A 161 -49.06 -8.77 -2.10
C THR A 161 -48.14 -9.95 -2.35
N SER A 162 -48.69 -11.15 -2.22
CA SER A 162 -48.02 -12.45 -2.39
C SER A 162 -47.22 -12.54 -3.70
N GLY A 163 -45.93 -12.87 -3.62
CA GLY A 163 -45.12 -13.18 -4.80
C GLY A 163 -43.61 -13.30 -4.52
N SER A 164 -43.14 -14.54 -4.35
CA SER A 164 -41.74 -15.02 -4.47
C SER A 164 -40.61 -14.27 -3.74
N ILE A 165 -40.21 -14.85 -2.60
CA ILE A 165 -38.96 -14.57 -1.87
C ILE A 165 -37.78 -15.08 -2.70
N GLY A 166 -36.99 -14.15 -3.25
CA GLY A 166 -35.65 -14.42 -3.78
C GLY A 166 -34.61 -14.27 -2.68
N THR A 167 -34.40 -15.32 -1.90
CA THR A 167 -33.29 -15.45 -0.94
C THR A 167 -31.96 -15.51 -1.69
N GLY A 168 -31.18 -14.43 -1.63
CA GLY A 168 -29.75 -14.48 -1.94
C GLY A 168 -29.01 -15.19 -0.81
N THR A 169 -29.02 -16.52 -0.83
CA THR A 169 -28.21 -17.35 0.06
C THR A 169 -26.74 -17.21 -0.32
N GLY A 170 -25.96 -16.54 0.53
CA GLY A 170 -24.53 -16.76 0.61
C GLY A 170 -24.27 -18.17 1.13
N THR A 171 -24.15 -19.14 0.23
CA THR A 171 -23.73 -20.51 0.57
C THR A 171 -22.25 -20.49 0.94
N SER A 172 -21.99 -20.54 2.24
CA SER A 172 -20.70 -20.92 2.80
C SER A 172 -20.55 -22.43 2.64
N THR A 173 -19.97 -22.91 1.55
CA THR A 173 -19.60 -24.32 1.42
C THR A 173 -18.26 -24.52 2.14
N TYR A 174 -18.33 -24.94 3.40
CA TYR A 174 -17.25 -25.63 4.10
C TYR A 174 -17.23 -27.07 3.55
N THR A 175 -16.10 -27.51 3.02
CA THR A 175 -15.82 -28.93 2.77
C THR A 175 -14.57 -29.28 3.56
N ASP A 176 -14.72 -30.28 4.42
CA ASP A 176 -13.67 -30.95 5.18
C ASP A 176 -12.55 -31.52 4.27
#